data_AF-A0A2G4EVE9-F1
#
_entry.id   AF-A0A2G4EVE9-F1
#
_cell.length_a   1.000
_cell.length_b   1.000
_cell.length_c   1.000
_cell.angle_alpha   90.00
_cell.angle_beta   90.00
_cell.angle_gamma   90.00
#
_symmetry.space_group_name_H-M   'P 1'
#
loop_
_entity.id
_entity.type
_entity.pdbx_description
1 polymer ?
#
loop_
_entity_poly.entity_id
_entity_poly.type
_entity_poly.pdbx_seq_one_letter_code
_entity_poly.pdbx_strand_id
1 'polypeptide(L)'
;MTIKRQGIYLVGEDTADNVALEVGQLQDLPGGLVTGKGNDTVSGSSDAEVVYGGKGNDEIDGGGGNDYLRGDKDKDTVIGGDGDDCLYGGQGNDSIVGGSGNDSLYGDLGIDTLTGGDGNDTFFVLLDDEIIDYITDYQNGSDRIASENGILNFDNFTFSAGTGANGASSSDTVIIDKSSNRAIAVLLNVASSTFAGSPTPTPAPTPTPAPTPTPAPTPTPAPAPTPAPTPVTTPTPAPTPV
;
A
#
# COMPACT_ATOMS: atom_id res chain seq x y z
N MET A 1 -21.42 -7.98 6.58
CA MET A 1 -20.42 -7.44 7.53
C MET A 1 -20.34 -8.28 8.81
N THR A 2 -19.37 -9.19 8.89
CA THR A 2 -19.04 -9.91 10.14
C THR A 2 -17.54 -9.77 10.39
N ILE A 3 -17.15 -9.16 11.49
CA ILE A 3 -15.75 -9.08 11.94
C ILE A 3 -15.59 -10.04 13.12
N LYS A 4 -14.51 -10.83 13.11
CA LYS A 4 -14.18 -11.72 14.23
C LYS A 4 -12.76 -11.50 14.70
N ARG A 5 -12.55 -11.68 16.00
CA ARG A 5 -11.23 -11.66 16.59
C ARG A 5 -10.51 -12.99 16.30
N GLN A 6 -9.35 -12.93 15.64
CA GLN A 6 -8.47 -14.07 15.42
C GLN A 6 -7.11 -13.81 16.08
N GLY A 7 -6.91 -14.39 17.26
CA GLY A 7 -5.73 -14.09 18.08
C GLY A 7 -5.72 -12.63 18.52
N ILE A 8 -4.69 -11.90 18.09
CA ILE A 8 -4.54 -10.46 18.36
C ILE A 8 -5.17 -9.56 17.28
N TYR A 9 -5.66 -10.13 16.17
CA TYR A 9 -6.24 -9.40 15.04
C TYR A 9 -7.76 -9.33 15.09
N LEU A 10 -8.32 -8.27 14.49
CA LEU A 10 -9.67 -8.30 13.94
C LEU A 10 -9.60 -8.72 12.47
N VAL A 11 -10.44 -9.66 12.05
CA VAL A 11 -10.45 -10.20 10.69
C VAL A 11 -11.88 -10.15 10.14
N GLY A 12 -12.04 -9.55 8.97
CA GLY A 12 -13.28 -9.63 8.18
C GLY A 12 -13.54 -11.08 7.75
N GLU A 13 -14.76 -11.56 7.97
CA GLU A 13 -15.14 -12.90 7.55
C GLU A 13 -15.37 -12.93 6.03
N ASP A 14 -14.35 -13.45 5.34
CA ASP A 14 -14.23 -13.73 3.89
C ASP A 14 -15.55 -14.04 3.16
N THR A 15 -16.30 -12.98 2.90
CA THR A 15 -17.46 -12.88 2.01
C THR A 15 -17.19 -11.66 1.15
N ALA A 16 -17.67 -11.57 -0.08
CA ALA A 16 -17.47 -10.39 -0.94
C ALA A 16 -18.24 -9.13 -0.43
N ASP A 17 -18.48 -9.08 0.88
CA ASP A 17 -19.14 -8.01 1.60
C ASP A 17 -18.10 -6.95 1.95
N ASN A 18 -18.43 -5.69 1.69
CA ASN A 18 -17.61 -4.57 2.13
C ASN A 18 -17.61 -4.47 3.67
N VAL A 19 -16.44 -4.24 4.24
CA VAL A 19 -16.18 -3.82 5.62
C VAL A 19 -16.17 -2.30 5.66
N ALA A 20 -16.93 -1.70 6.59
CA ALA A 20 -16.88 -0.26 6.85
C ALA A 20 -16.63 -0.04 8.34
N LEU A 21 -15.45 0.47 8.71
CA LEU A 21 -15.08 0.79 10.08
C LEU A 21 -14.91 2.30 10.25
N GLU A 22 -15.54 2.83 11.30
CA GLU A 22 -15.46 4.23 11.69
C GLU A 22 -14.42 4.44 12.80
N VAL A 23 -13.99 5.69 12.94
CA VAL A 23 -12.99 6.16 13.91
C VAL A 23 -13.23 5.61 15.30
N GLY A 24 -12.16 5.11 15.92
CA GLY A 24 -12.16 4.59 17.29
C GLY A 24 -12.56 3.11 17.42
N GLN A 25 -13.00 2.46 16.34
CA GLN A 25 -13.25 1.01 16.35
C GLN A 25 -11.96 0.17 16.31
N LEU A 26 -10.80 0.80 16.05
CA LEU A 26 -9.49 0.16 15.98
C LEU A 26 -8.61 0.31 17.22
N GLN A 27 -9.10 1.03 18.25
CA GLN A 27 -8.33 1.26 19.47
C GLN A 27 -7.97 -0.04 20.20
N ASP A 28 -6.77 -0.08 20.77
CA ASP A 28 -6.24 -1.20 21.57
C ASP A 28 -6.18 -2.55 20.83
N LEU A 29 -5.92 -2.57 19.51
CA LEU A 29 -5.74 -3.78 18.72
C LEU A 29 -4.25 -4.12 18.53
N PRO A 30 -3.62 -4.93 19.42
CA PRO A 30 -2.18 -5.21 19.33
C PRO A 30 -1.77 -6.01 18.09
N GLY A 31 -2.72 -6.63 17.38
CA GLY A 31 -2.45 -7.32 16.11
C GLY A 31 -2.77 -6.50 14.88
N GLY A 32 -3.74 -5.60 14.94
CA GLY A 32 -4.26 -4.89 13.77
C GLY A 32 -5.55 -5.48 13.17
N LEU A 33 -5.91 -4.97 12.00
CA LEU A 33 -7.09 -5.30 11.21
C LEU A 33 -6.69 -5.96 9.89
N VAL A 34 -7.44 -6.99 9.49
CA VAL A 34 -7.42 -7.54 8.12
C VAL A 34 -8.85 -7.51 7.59
N THR A 35 -9.16 -6.71 6.57
CA THR A 35 -10.54 -6.56 6.08
C THR A 35 -10.92 -7.69 5.12
N GLY A 36 -10.02 -8.07 4.20
CA GLY A 36 -10.03 -9.37 3.53
C GLY A 36 -10.40 -9.33 2.05
N LYS A 37 -11.70 -9.40 1.73
CA LYS A 37 -12.20 -9.25 0.36
C LYS A 37 -13.33 -8.23 0.39
N GLY A 38 -13.47 -7.47 -0.70
CA GLY A 38 -14.53 -6.48 -0.83
C GLY A 38 -13.91 -5.12 -1.12
N ASN A 39 -14.72 -4.10 -1.32
CA ASN A 39 -14.19 -2.74 -1.34
C ASN A 39 -14.41 -2.17 0.05
N ASP A 40 -13.38 -2.19 0.86
CA ASP A 40 -13.45 -1.90 2.28
C ASP A 40 -13.16 -0.42 2.55
N THR A 41 -13.76 0.12 3.61
CA THR A 41 -13.50 1.48 4.10
C THR A 41 -13.10 1.38 5.56
N VAL A 42 -11.91 1.88 5.90
CA VAL A 42 -11.35 1.84 7.24
C VAL A 42 -10.93 3.25 7.63
N SER A 43 -11.43 3.72 8.77
CA SER A 43 -10.94 4.93 9.42
C SER A 43 -10.34 4.59 10.79
N GLY A 44 -9.05 4.90 10.94
CA GLY A 44 -8.23 4.73 12.12
C GLY A 44 -8.54 5.76 13.19
N SER A 45 -7.61 5.94 14.12
CA SER A 45 -7.84 6.76 15.31
C SER A 45 -6.71 7.77 15.53
N SER A 46 -6.26 7.94 16.77
CA SER A 46 -5.08 8.74 17.10
C SER A 46 -3.97 7.87 17.69
N ASP A 47 -4.17 6.55 17.64
CA ASP A 47 -3.27 5.54 18.15
C ASP A 47 -2.59 4.87 16.95
N ALA A 48 -1.43 4.22 17.15
CA ALA A 48 -0.79 3.50 16.06
C ALA A 48 -1.65 2.29 15.60
N GLU A 49 -1.99 2.26 14.32
CA GLU A 49 -2.76 1.22 13.66
C GLU A 49 -1.91 0.28 12.80
N VAL A 50 -2.42 -0.95 12.63
CA VAL A 50 -1.88 -1.93 11.68
C VAL A 50 -3.07 -2.42 10.85
N VAL A 51 -3.10 -2.14 9.55
CA VAL A 51 -4.24 -2.46 8.68
C VAL A 51 -3.79 -3.14 7.38
N TYR A 52 -4.52 -4.19 6.99
CA TYR A 52 -4.41 -4.88 5.71
C TYR A 52 -5.77 -4.90 4.99
N GLY A 53 -5.86 -4.28 3.81
CA GLY A 53 -7.07 -4.22 2.97
C GLY A 53 -7.39 -5.57 2.31
N GLY A 54 -6.40 -6.15 1.67
CA GLY A 54 -6.47 -7.53 1.17
C GLY A 54 -6.84 -7.62 -0.30
N LYS A 55 -8.12 -7.57 -0.66
CA LYS A 55 -8.56 -7.65 -2.06
C LYS A 55 -9.76 -6.77 -2.29
N GLY A 56 -9.70 -6.04 -3.40
CA GLY A 56 -10.74 -5.14 -3.85
C GLY A 56 -10.23 -3.72 -3.71
N ASN A 57 -11.06 -2.74 -4.06
CA ASN A 57 -10.60 -1.36 -4.03
C ASN A 57 -10.87 -0.78 -2.65
N ASP A 58 -9.84 -0.75 -1.82
CA ASP A 58 -9.95 -0.38 -0.41
C ASP A 58 -9.62 1.10 -0.18
N GLU A 59 -10.28 1.70 0.81
CA GLU A 59 -10.02 3.05 1.31
C GLU A 59 -9.61 2.94 2.78
N ILE A 60 -8.34 3.19 3.06
CA ILE A 60 -7.73 3.04 4.39
C ILE A 60 -7.17 4.38 4.83
N ASP A 61 -7.68 4.91 5.93
CA ASP A 61 -7.20 6.13 6.60
C ASP A 61 -6.72 5.74 8.00
N GLY A 62 -5.44 5.99 8.32
CA GLY A 62 -4.84 5.77 9.63
C GLY A 62 -5.25 6.80 10.68
N GLY A 63 -5.57 8.03 10.26
CA GLY A 63 -5.93 9.11 11.17
C GLY A 63 -4.69 9.74 11.80
N GLY A 64 -4.21 9.23 12.91
CA GLY A 64 -2.97 9.71 13.51
C GLY A 64 -2.38 8.68 14.45
N GLY A 65 -1.11 8.84 14.79
CA GLY A 65 -0.30 7.74 15.27
C GLY A 65 0.75 7.38 14.22
N ASN A 66 1.61 6.42 14.52
CA ASN A 66 2.60 5.95 13.55
C ASN A 66 2.11 4.61 13.00
N ASP A 67 1.52 4.64 11.82
CA ASP A 67 0.71 3.57 11.28
C ASP A 67 1.47 2.64 10.34
N TYR A 68 0.97 1.42 10.24
CA TYR A 68 1.36 0.46 9.21
C TYR A 68 0.13 0.08 8.39
N LEU A 69 0.04 0.60 7.17
CA LEU A 69 -1.13 0.44 6.32
C LEU A 69 -0.76 -0.22 4.99
N ARG A 70 -1.54 -1.22 4.58
CA ARG A 70 -1.33 -1.95 3.32
C ARG A 70 -2.64 -2.18 2.57
N GLY A 71 -2.73 -1.70 1.32
CA GLY A 71 -3.88 -1.93 0.43
C GLY A 71 -3.96 -3.38 -0.06
N ASP A 72 -2.80 -3.98 -0.37
CA ASP A 72 -2.58 -5.33 -0.89
C ASP A 72 -2.90 -5.52 -2.38
N LYS A 73 -4.18 -5.56 -2.80
CA LYS A 73 -4.52 -5.93 -4.18
C LYS A 73 -5.69 -5.13 -4.71
N ASP A 74 -5.61 -4.88 -6.01
CA ASP A 74 -6.53 -4.06 -6.79
C ASP A 74 -6.24 -2.58 -6.52
N LYS A 75 -7.17 -1.65 -6.79
CA LYS A 75 -6.86 -0.22 -6.73
C LYS A 75 -7.23 0.35 -5.36
N ASP A 76 -6.22 0.72 -4.59
CA ASP A 76 -6.38 1.16 -3.21
C ASP A 76 -6.12 2.66 -3.03
N THR A 77 -6.72 3.21 -1.97
CA THR A 77 -6.41 4.53 -1.44
C THR A 77 -5.94 4.37 0.00
N VAL A 78 -4.68 4.74 0.27
CA VAL A 78 -4.04 4.57 1.57
C VAL A 78 -3.58 5.94 2.08
N ILE A 79 -4.08 6.36 3.24
CA ILE A 79 -3.83 7.66 3.86
C ILE A 79 -3.25 7.39 5.26
N GLY A 80 -2.04 7.89 5.53
CA GLY A 80 -1.38 7.77 6.85
C GLY A 80 -2.03 8.68 7.88
N GLY A 81 -1.91 9.99 7.67
CA GLY A 81 -2.50 11.00 8.53
C GLY A 81 -1.45 11.74 9.34
N ASP A 82 -1.63 11.87 10.66
CA ASP A 82 -0.66 12.53 11.53
C ASP A 82 0.30 11.51 12.19
N GLY A 83 1.58 11.51 11.84
CA GLY A 83 2.62 10.71 12.49
C GLY A 83 3.66 10.20 11.49
N ASP A 84 4.64 9.42 11.95
CA ASP A 84 5.61 8.83 11.01
C ASP A 84 5.07 7.47 10.52
N ASP A 85 4.53 7.42 9.31
CA ASP A 85 3.77 6.28 8.78
C ASP A 85 4.57 5.38 7.82
N CYS A 86 4.13 4.12 7.69
CA CYS A 86 4.62 3.16 6.72
C CYS A 86 3.47 2.65 5.85
N LEU A 87 3.43 3.12 4.59
CA LEU A 87 2.30 2.95 3.69
C LEU A 87 2.68 2.11 2.47
N TYR A 88 1.88 1.09 2.19
CA TYR A 88 2.06 0.17 1.06
C TYR A 88 0.80 0.11 0.20
N GLY A 89 0.92 0.39 -1.10
CA GLY A 89 -0.14 0.20 -2.09
C GLY A 89 -0.39 -1.28 -2.30
N GLY A 90 0.59 -1.95 -2.93
CA GLY A 90 0.56 -3.39 -3.13
C GLY A 90 0.55 -3.74 -4.61
N GLN A 91 -0.41 -4.54 -5.06
CA GLN A 91 -0.60 -4.83 -6.48
C GLN A 91 -1.77 -4.01 -6.99
N GLY A 92 -1.54 -3.00 -7.81
CA GLY A 92 -2.62 -2.07 -8.10
C GLY A 92 -2.18 -0.84 -8.86
N ASN A 93 -3.10 0.10 -8.99
CA ASN A 93 -2.74 1.46 -9.37
C ASN A 93 -3.26 2.35 -8.26
N ASP A 94 -2.43 2.56 -7.26
CA ASP A 94 -2.82 2.98 -5.93
C ASP A 94 -2.61 4.49 -5.74
N SER A 95 -3.33 5.04 -4.76
CA SER A 95 -3.18 6.42 -4.32
C SER A 95 -2.72 6.43 -2.88
N ILE A 96 -1.51 6.90 -2.62
CA ILE A 96 -0.89 6.88 -1.29
C ILE A 96 -0.60 8.31 -0.83
N VAL A 97 -1.05 8.65 0.37
CA VAL A 97 -0.86 9.97 0.99
C VAL A 97 -0.27 9.78 2.38
N GLY A 98 0.94 10.31 2.63
CA GLY A 98 1.61 10.29 3.93
C GLY A 98 0.86 11.12 4.95
N GLY A 99 0.93 12.44 4.80
CA GLY A 99 0.21 13.38 5.67
C GLY A 99 1.20 14.27 6.41
N SER A 100 1.10 14.35 7.73
CA SER A 100 2.06 15.08 8.57
C SER A 100 3.03 14.09 9.19
N GLY A 101 4.34 14.27 9.03
CA GLY A 101 5.34 13.38 9.64
C GLY A 101 6.43 12.99 8.64
N ASN A 102 7.31 12.06 9.01
CA ASN A 102 8.33 11.56 8.08
C ASN A 102 7.92 10.17 7.60
N ASP A 103 7.24 10.14 6.46
CA ASP A 103 6.55 8.95 6.00
C ASP A 103 7.41 8.10 5.08
N SER A 104 7.10 6.80 5.03
CA SER A 104 7.67 5.85 4.08
C SER A 104 6.59 5.31 3.15
N LEU A 105 6.64 5.71 1.89
CA LEU A 105 5.61 5.39 0.90
C LEU A 105 6.15 4.38 -0.12
N TYR A 106 5.46 3.26 -0.25
CA TYR A 106 5.75 2.19 -1.19
C TYR A 106 4.55 1.99 -2.12
N GLY A 107 4.66 2.38 -3.39
CA GLY A 107 3.66 2.03 -4.40
C GLY A 107 3.54 0.51 -4.58
N ASP A 108 4.68 -0.17 -4.52
CA ASP A 108 4.87 -1.58 -4.90
C ASP A 108 4.63 -1.76 -6.42
N LEU A 109 3.72 -2.64 -6.85
CA LEU A 109 3.55 -3.03 -8.25
C LEU A 109 2.39 -2.27 -8.90
N GLY A 110 2.71 -1.54 -9.96
CA GLY A 110 1.75 -0.92 -10.89
C GLY A 110 2.01 0.57 -11.05
N ILE A 111 0.98 1.34 -11.43
CA ILE A 111 1.12 2.80 -11.61
C ILE A 111 0.54 3.51 -10.40
N ASP A 112 1.41 3.94 -9.50
CA ASP A 112 0.99 4.55 -8.26
C ASP A 112 1.15 6.08 -8.26
N THR A 113 0.34 6.73 -7.44
CA THR A 113 0.46 8.16 -7.14
C THR A 113 0.79 8.33 -5.67
N LEU A 114 1.93 8.95 -5.39
CA LEU A 114 2.49 9.10 -4.04
C LEU A 114 2.55 10.58 -3.66
N THR A 115 1.95 10.94 -2.53
CA THR A 115 1.99 12.28 -1.92
C THR A 115 2.59 12.17 -0.54
N GLY A 116 3.74 12.80 -0.28
CA GLY A 116 4.40 12.73 1.04
C GLY A 116 3.69 13.58 2.08
N GLY A 117 3.48 14.85 1.76
CA GLY A 117 2.89 15.84 2.66
C GLY A 117 3.94 16.66 3.41
N ASP A 118 3.65 16.93 4.68
CA ASP A 118 4.48 17.77 5.56
C ASP A 118 5.53 16.90 6.26
N GLY A 119 6.80 17.03 5.89
CA GLY A 119 7.90 16.44 6.66
C GLY A 119 9.09 16.08 5.79
N ASN A 120 9.83 15.02 6.14
CA ASN A 120 10.93 14.52 5.34
C ASN A 120 10.63 13.09 4.89
N ASP A 121 9.92 12.98 3.78
CA ASP A 121 9.35 11.70 3.35
C ASP A 121 10.34 10.88 2.55
N THR A 122 10.10 9.58 2.48
CA THR A 122 10.87 8.65 1.67
C THR A 122 9.95 7.89 0.73
N PHE A 123 10.08 8.18 -0.56
CA PHE A 123 9.36 7.50 -1.64
C PHE A 123 10.18 6.32 -2.15
N PHE A 124 9.65 5.11 -2.03
CA PHE A 124 10.31 3.89 -2.52
C PHE A 124 9.82 3.55 -3.91
N VAL A 125 10.77 3.41 -4.84
CA VAL A 125 10.50 3.11 -6.25
C VAL A 125 11.15 1.79 -6.65
N LEU A 126 10.53 1.08 -7.60
CA LEU A 126 11.07 -0.17 -8.15
C LEU A 126 11.98 0.13 -9.35
N LEU A 127 13.26 -0.24 -9.26
CA LEU A 127 14.23 0.03 -10.32
C LEU A 127 14.08 -0.90 -11.54
N ASP A 128 13.55 -2.11 -11.31
CA ASP A 128 13.42 -3.15 -12.34
C ASP A 128 12.05 -3.13 -13.03
N ASP A 129 11.08 -2.36 -12.52
CA ASP A 129 9.73 -2.31 -13.08
C ASP A 129 9.67 -1.48 -14.36
N GLU A 130 8.96 -2.02 -15.37
CA GLU A 130 8.66 -1.33 -16.63
C GLU A 130 7.63 -0.22 -16.46
N ILE A 131 6.95 -0.23 -15.32
CA ILE A 131 5.98 0.74 -14.88
C ILE A 131 6.64 1.69 -13.87
N ILE A 132 6.26 2.97 -13.91
CA ILE A 132 6.84 4.02 -13.07
C ILE A 132 5.75 4.75 -12.29
N ASP A 133 6.11 5.20 -11.10
CA ASP A 133 5.23 5.94 -10.20
C ASP A 133 5.32 7.45 -10.39
N TYR A 134 4.29 8.13 -9.88
CA TYR A 134 4.19 9.58 -9.88
C TYR A 134 4.25 10.11 -8.44
N ILE A 135 5.25 10.95 -8.16
CA ILE A 135 5.38 11.65 -6.88
C ILE A 135 4.88 13.08 -7.07
N THR A 136 3.90 13.49 -6.27
CA THR A 136 3.11 14.70 -6.55
C THR A 136 3.66 15.99 -5.93
N ASP A 137 4.44 15.89 -4.86
CA ASP A 137 4.79 17.00 -3.99
C ASP A 137 6.25 16.98 -3.50
N TYR A 138 7.13 16.24 -4.17
CA TYR A 138 8.53 16.09 -3.79
C TYR A 138 9.24 17.43 -3.51
N GLN A 139 9.77 17.58 -2.29
CA GLN A 139 10.49 18.75 -1.79
C GLN A 139 11.99 18.48 -1.72
N ASN A 140 12.75 19.08 -2.64
CA ASN A 140 14.21 18.93 -2.67
C ASN A 140 14.85 19.45 -1.37
N GLY A 141 15.63 18.60 -0.71
CA GLY A 141 16.32 18.91 0.54
C GLY A 141 15.61 18.42 1.80
N SER A 142 14.29 18.14 1.72
CA SER A 142 13.53 17.47 2.78
C SER A 142 13.34 15.99 2.43
N ASP A 143 12.82 15.73 1.22
CA ASP A 143 12.36 14.41 0.82
C ASP A 143 13.43 13.57 0.14
N ARG A 144 13.21 12.27 0.14
CA ARG A 144 14.12 11.25 -0.39
C ARG A 144 13.40 10.32 -1.34
N ILE A 145 14.17 9.81 -2.29
CA ILE A 145 13.75 8.72 -3.14
C ILE A 145 14.68 7.55 -2.84
N ALA A 146 14.11 6.38 -2.62
CA ALA A 146 14.80 5.17 -2.26
C ALA A 146 14.36 4.02 -3.17
N SER A 147 15.15 2.96 -3.16
CA SER A 147 14.81 1.67 -3.75
C SER A 147 15.07 0.57 -2.72
N GLU A 148 14.86 -0.69 -3.09
CA GLU A 148 15.29 -1.84 -2.29
C GLU A 148 16.80 -1.81 -1.93
N ASN A 149 17.62 -1.11 -2.73
CA ASN A 149 19.05 -0.96 -2.51
C ASN A 149 19.40 0.26 -1.63
N GLY A 150 18.40 0.92 -1.06
CA GLY A 150 18.52 2.09 -0.21
C GLY A 150 18.26 3.42 -0.93
N ILE A 151 18.59 4.52 -0.24
CA ILE A 151 18.40 5.89 -0.73
C ILE A 151 19.19 6.09 -2.01
N LEU A 152 18.53 6.63 -3.03
CA LEU A 152 19.14 6.86 -4.34
C LEU A 152 20.22 7.94 -4.24
N ASN A 153 21.42 7.62 -4.72
CA ASN A 153 22.44 8.63 -4.98
C ASN A 153 22.19 9.25 -6.36
N PHE A 154 21.90 10.54 -6.39
CA PHE A 154 21.65 11.34 -7.59
C PHE A 154 22.80 11.32 -8.61
N ASP A 155 24.02 10.95 -8.21
CA ASP A 155 25.15 10.72 -9.13
C ASP A 155 24.86 9.63 -10.17
N ASN A 156 24.02 8.65 -9.85
CA ASN A 156 23.67 7.55 -10.74
C ASN A 156 22.44 7.83 -11.61
N PHE A 157 21.78 8.99 -11.43
CA PHE A 157 20.54 9.33 -12.12
C PHE A 157 20.71 10.58 -13.00
N THR A 158 19.86 10.67 -14.00
CA THR A 158 19.64 11.87 -14.80
C THR A 158 18.23 12.39 -14.56
N PHE A 159 18.12 13.71 -14.43
CA PHE A 159 16.85 14.41 -14.24
C PHE A 159 16.54 15.14 -15.54
N SER A 160 15.58 14.60 -16.30
CA SER A 160 15.13 15.22 -17.55
C SER A 160 13.85 15.99 -17.29
N ALA A 161 13.69 17.16 -17.90
CA ALA A 161 12.38 17.79 -17.96
C ALA A 161 11.39 16.86 -18.67
N GLY A 162 10.15 16.82 -18.19
CA GLY A 162 9.06 16.16 -18.88
C GLY A 162 8.85 16.78 -20.26
N THR A 163 8.44 15.95 -21.21
CA THR A 163 8.32 16.36 -22.63
C THR A 163 6.87 16.51 -23.08
N GLY A 164 5.90 16.33 -22.18
CA GLY A 164 4.49 16.17 -22.50
C GLY A 164 4.12 14.72 -22.88
N ALA A 165 5.11 13.86 -23.15
CA ALA A 165 4.88 12.44 -23.38
C ALA A 165 4.55 11.75 -22.06
N ASN A 166 3.54 10.86 -22.07
CA ASN A 166 3.08 10.09 -20.90
C ASN A 166 2.47 10.93 -19.77
N GLY A 167 1.93 12.12 -20.07
CA GLY A 167 1.25 12.96 -19.09
C GLY A 167 2.17 13.90 -18.30
N ALA A 168 3.50 13.77 -18.42
CA ALA A 168 4.47 14.61 -17.74
C ALA A 168 4.66 15.97 -18.45
N SER A 169 4.32 17.08 -17.81
CA SER A 169 4.50 18.44 -18.30
C SER A 169 5.99 18.86 -18.35
N SER A 170 6.31 20.00 -18.98
CA SER A 170 7.68 20.55 -18.92
C SER A 170 8.11 21.02 -17.52
N SER A 171 7.15 21.14 -16.61
CA SER A 171 7.39 21.45 -15.20
C SER A 171 7.69 20.20 -14.38
N ASP A 172 7.56 19.00 -14.96
CA ASP A 172 7.79 17.74 -14.30
C ASP A 172 9.23 17.27 -14.53
N THR A 173 9.71 16.39 -13.67
CA THR A 173 11.02 15.75 -13.79
C THR A 173 10.87 14.26 -13.95
N VAL A 174 11.41 13.72 -15.04
CA VAL A 174 11.59 12.28 -15.21
C VAL A 174 12.95 11.89 -14.66
N ILE A 175 12.97 10.96 -13.71
CA ILE A 175 14.20 10.40 -13.14
C ILE A 175 14.57 9.17 -13.94
N ILE A 176 15.79 9.17 -14.48
CA ILE A 176 16.27 8.11 -15.36
C ILE A 176 17.57 7.55 -14.78
N ASP A 177 17.61 6.24 -14.54
CA ASP A 177 18.82 5.53 -14.15
C ASP A 177 19.83 5.54 -15.30
N LYS A 178 21.06 5.99 -15.04
CA LYS A 178 22.14 6.03 -16.04
C LYS A 178 22.57 4.65 -16.51
N SER A 179 22.47 3.63 -15.65
CA SER A 179 22.99 2.30 -15.94
C SER A 179 22.09 1.55 -16.94
N SER A 180 20.78 1.66 -16.75
CA SER A 180 19.76 1.02 -17.57
C SER A 180 19.20 1.93 -18.66
N ASN A 181 19.40 3.25 -18.55
CA ASN A 181 18.75 4.28 -19.37
C ASN A 181 17.22 4.16 -19.36
N ARG A 182 16.66 3.79 -18.20
CA ARG A 182 15.22 3.65 -17.97
C ARG A 182 14.74 4.70 -16.98
N ALA A 183 13.53 5.20 -17.22
CA ALA A 183 12.83 6.01 -16.24
C ALA A 183 12.44 5.13 -15.04
N ILE A 184 12.52 5.69 -13.83
CA ILE A 184 12.18 4.99 -12.58
C ILE A 184 11.07 5.70 -11.80
N ALA A 185 10.84 6.99 -12.04
CA ALA A 185 9.78 7.77 -11.43
C ALA A 185 9.59 9.10 -12.16
N VAL A 186 8.42 9.71 -11.96
CA VAL A 186 8.12 11.08 -12.37
C VAL A 186 7.82 11.93 -11.14
N LEU A 187 8.51 13.06 -11.02
CA LEU A 187 8.19 14.10 -10.05
C LEU A 187 7.31 15.15 -10.72
N LEU A 188 6.06 15.26 -10.29
CA LEU A 188 5.11 16.21 -10.86
C LEU A 188 5.38 17.62 -10.32
N ASN A 189 5.32 18.61 -11.20
CA ASN A 189 5.54 20.02 -10.87
C ASN A 189 6.89 20.35 -10.20
N VAL A 190 7.87 19.44 -10.26
CA VAL A 190 9.24 19.68 -9.82
C VAL A 190 10.12 19.87 -11.04
N ALA A 191 10.64 21.08 -11.24
CA ALA A 191 11.52 21.37 -12.36
C ALA A 191 12.88 20.67 -12.23
N SER A 192 13.38 20.07 -13.32
CA SER A 192 14.65 19.32 -13.29
C SER A 192 15.87 20.18 -12.95
N SER A 193 15.78 21.49 -13.18
CA SER A 193 16.79 22.47 -12.77
C SER A 193 16.99 22.55 -11.25
N THR A 194 16.02 22.10 -10.45
CA THR A 194 16.11 22.05 -8.97
C THR A 194 17.25 21.14 -8.51
N PHE A 195 17.66 20.18 -9.35
CA PHE A 195 18.74 19.23 -9.05
C PHE A 195 20.12 19.67 -9.56
N ALA A 196 20.23 20.82 -10.24
CA ALA A 196 21.48 21.29 -10.81
C ALA A 196 22.48 21.71 -9.71
N GLY A 197 23.56 20.94 -9.55
CA GLY A 197 24.59 21.21 -8.54
C GLY A 197 24.19 20.87 -7.12
N SER A 198 23.07 20.15 -6.93
CA SER A 198 22.65 19.68 -5.61
C SER A 198 23.68 18.69 -5.08
N PRO A 199 24.26 18.90 -3.88
CA PRO A 199 25.08 17.88 -3.25
C PRO A 199 24.23 16.62 -3.03
N THR A 200 24.88 15.45 -3.03
CA THR A 200 24.25 14.18 -2.65
C THR A 200 23.43 14.41 -1.37
N PRO A 201 22.13 14.06 -1.33
CA PRO A 201 21.34 14.20 -0.13
C PRO A 201 22.10 13.54 1.03
N THR A 202 22.29 14.27 2.13
CA THR A 202 23.00 13.74 3.29
C THR A 202 22.21 12.54 3.79
N PRO A 203 22.84 11.38 4.03
CA PRO A 203 22.13 10.24 4.60
C PRO A 203 21.60 10.66 5.97
N ALA A 204 20.31 10.94 6.03
CA ALA A 204 19.59 11.05 7.29
C ALA A 204 19.23 9.63 7.75
N PRO A 205 18.93 9.43 9.05
CA PRO A 205 18.52 8.12 9.52
C PRO A 205 17.33 7.64 8.69
N THR A 206 17.36 6.36 8.30
CA THR A 206 16.16 5.65 7.87
C THR A 206 15.07 5.96 8.89
N PRO A 207 13.87 6.40 8.46
CA PRO A 207 12.76 6.60 9.40
C PRO A 207 12.64 5.37 10.27
N THR A 208 12.35 5.57 11.56
CA THR A 208 12.17 4.45 12.49
C THR A 208 11.05 3.60 11.89
N PRO A 209 11.28 2.33 11.52
CA PRO A 209 10.23 1.54 10.91
C PRO A 209 9.02 1.54 11.83
N ALA A 210 7.82 1.69 11.28
CA ALA A 210 6.60 1.34 11.99
C ALA A 210 6.82 -0.03 12.67
N PRO A 211 6.25 -0.26 13.87
CA PRO A 211 6.45 -1.51 14.59
C PRO A 211 6.23 -2.68 13.63
N THR A 212 7.24 -3.55 13.52
CA THR A 212 7.17 -4.68 12.59
C THR A 212 5.89 -5.44 12.90
N PRO A 213 4.90 -5.48 11.97
CA PRO A 213 3.65 -6.12 12.27
C PRO A 213 3.95 -7.59 12.57
N THR A 214 3.25 -8.15 13.55
CA THR A 214 3.20 -9.60 13.65
C THR A 214 2.68 -10.12 12.29
N PRO A 215 3.13 -11.28 11.76
CA PRO A 215 2.58 -11.77 10.51
C PRO A 215 1.07 -11.95 10.64
N ALA A 216 0.29 -11.33 9.74
CA ALA A 216 -1.16 -11.50 9.69
C ALA A 216 -1.51 -13.00 9.66
N PRO A 217 -2.56 -13.45 10.38
CA PRO A 217 -2.99 -14.83 10.32
C PRO A 217 -3.39 -15.16 8.88
N THR A 218 -2.88 -16.27 8.35
CA THR A 218 -3.36 -16.78 7.05
C THR A 218 -4.87 -17.01 7.17
N PRO A 219 -5.71 -16.46 6.28
CA PRO A 219 -7.14 -16.71 6.33
C PRO A 219 -7.37 -18.22 6.34
N THR A 220 -8.08 -18.71 7.37
CA THR A 220 -8.44 -20.13 7.42
C THR A 220 -9.25 -20.43 6.18
N PRO A 221 -8.85 -21.42 5.33
CA PRO A 221 -9.62 -21.77 4.15
C PRO A 221 -11.07 -22.00 4.55
N ALA A 222 -12.02 -21.44 3.79
CA ALA A 222 -13.43 -21.74 3.99
C ALA A 222 -13.60 -23.26 4.16
N PRO A 223 -14.38 -23.73 5.16
CA PRO A 223 -14.59 -25.16 5.35
C PRO A 223 -15.04 -25.75 4.01
N ALA A 224 -14.41 -26.86 3.62
CA ALA A 224 -14.75 -27.53 2.37
C ALA A 224 -16.27 -27.68 2.28
N PRO A 225 -16.90 -27.41 1.11
CA PRO A 225 -18.33 -27.54 0.96
C PRO A 225 -18.74 -28.92 1.49
N THR A 226 -19.74 -28.96 2.36
CA THR A 226 -20.23 -30.23 2.93
C THR A 226 -20.49 -31.17 1.76
N PRO A 227 -19.92 -32.40 1.75
CA PRO A 227 -20.17 -33.35 0.68
C PRO A 227 -21.68 -33.46 0.45
N ALA A 228 -22.11 -33.35 -0.81
CA ALA A 228 -23.50 -33.55 -1.15
C ALA A 228 -23.97 -34.89 -0.52
N PRO A 229 -25.17 -34.96 0.07
CA PRO A 229 -25.64 -36.18 0.69
C PRO A 229 -25.54 -37.32 -0.32
N THR A 230 -24.96 -38.44 0.11
CA THR A 230 -24.84 -39.65 -0.72
C THR A 230 -26.22 -39.96 -1.29
N PRO A 231 -26.38 -40.16 -2.61
CA PRO A 231 -27.66 -40.53 -3.18
C PRO A 231 -28.21 -41.74 -2.44
N VAL A 232 -29.37 -41.59 -1.81
CA VAL A 232 -30.06 -42.71 -1.18
C VAL A 232 -30.46 -43.63 -2.32
N THR A 233 -29.77 -44.76 -2.45
CA THR A 233 -30.20 -45.81 -3.35
C THR A 233 -31.53 -46.34 -2.82
N THR A 234 -32.61 -46.06 -3.55
CA THR A 234 -33.91 -46.67 -3.26
C THR A 234 -33.75 -48.19 -3.33
N PRO A 235 -34.18 -48.95 -2.30
CA PRO A 235 -34.06 -50.39 -2.33
C PRO A 235 -34.83 -50.96 -3.52
N THR A 236 -34.17 -51.82 -4.29
CA THR A 236 -34.78 -52.57 -5.39
C THR A 236 -36.01 -53.31 -4.87
N PRO A 237 -37.21 -53.14 -5.47
CA PRO A 237 -38.40 -53.82 -5.02
C PRO A 237 -38.21 -55.34 -5.07
N ALA A 238 -38.64 -56.02 -4.00
CA ALA A 238 -38.56 -57.48 -3.90
C ALA A 238 -39.34 -58.15 -5.04
N PRO A 239 -38.83 -59.26 -5.61
CA PRO A 239 -39.53 -59.97 -6.66
C PRO A 239 -40.88 -60.51 -6.13
N THR A 240 -41.92 -60.30 -6.93
CA THR A 240 -43.28 -60.79 -6.64
C THR A 240 -43.29 -62.32 -6.66
N PRO A 241 -43.80 -62.99 -5.62
CA PRO A 241 -43.91 -64.45 -5.64
C PRO A 241 -44.96 -64.89 -6.68
N VAL A 242 -44.63 -65.98 -7.40
CA VAL A 242 -45.44 -66.63 -8.43
C VAL A 242 -46.57 -67.45 -7.81
#